data_AF-A0A7X4LLX2-F1
#
_entry.id   AF-A0A7X4LLX2-F1
#
_cell.length_a   1.000
_cell.length_b   1.000
_cell.length_c   1.000
_cell.angle_alpha   90.00
_cell.angle_beta   90.00
_cell.angle_gamma   90.00
#
_symmetry.space_group_name_H-M   'P 1'
#
loop_
_entity.id
_entity.type
_entity.pdbx_description
1 polymer ?
#
loop_
_entity_poly.entity_id
_entity_poly.type
_entity_poly.pdbx_seq_one_letter_code
_entity_poly.pdbx_strand_id
1 'polypeptide(L)'
;MLMKLGHILSAFIFLAGSHTALAENLDNVKPNQIISVTLSQLHPTQPSVGYDEIYYKLGRFSHEPKKLYDTLCEINGEKGIAHFYEHSKPTDASSYKCKEPVGTERDDMKTAVIGPDAKLYLTDGHHTFVSLWQLPEAGKDLKVHVIITKDYRSESTTDFWQNMIMDNNAWLFNRYHNPISWHQLPTDLELSKFDDDRYRSFMYFSRGISWDKPNPAMPYIEFYWATAVRTVFDLNQYDLNTQQGYLKALAEGGDAIIRLRSPNLGGSGKNAVDLGQYPKVSKKGLKHLQKRFSKLSYMIEYKQQLSK
;
A
#
# COMPACT_ATOMS: atom_id res chain seq x y z
N MET A 1 -48.83 56.00 26.83
CA MET A 1 -48.70 54.65 27.40
C MET A 1 -48.04 53.78 26.34
N LEU A 2 -46.69 53.76 26.31
CA LEU A 2 -45.88 53.04 25.32
C LEU A 2 -45.53 51.64 25.85
N MET A 3 -45.86 50.59 25.09
CA MET A 3 -45.32 49.24 25.29
C MET A 3 -44.05 49.06 24.44
N LYS A 4 -42.92 48.79 25.09
CA LYS A 4 -41.68 48.31 24.46
C LYS A 4 -41.70 46.78 24.47
N LEU A 5 -41.70 46.15 23.29
CA LEU A 5 -41.31 44.74 23.14
C LEU A 5 -39.78 44.67 23.00
N GLY A 6 -39.11 44.03 23.95
CA GLY A 6 -37.72 43.62 23.83
C GLY A 6 -37.64 42.23 23.20
N HIS A 7 -36.89 42.09 22.11
CA HIS A 7 -36.48 40.80 21.57
C HIS A 7 -35.10 40.45 22.14
N ILE A 8 -35.02 39.34 22.87
CA ILE A 8 -33.77 38.76 23.34
C ILE A 8 -33.29 37.80 22.24
N LEU A 9 -32.22 38.19 21.55
CA LEU A 9 -31.53 37.35 20.57
C LEU A 9 -30.49 36.51 21.33
N SER A 10 -30.81 35.26 21.63
CA SER A 10 -29.82 34.31 22.18
C SER A 10 -28.93 33.80 21.05
N ALA A 11 -27.71 34.33 20.97
CA ALA A 11 -26.66 33.80 20.10
C ALA A 11 -26.11 32.50 20.70
N PHE A 12 -26.48 31.35 20.13
CA PHE A 12 -25.79 30.09 20.40
C PHE A 12 -24.46 30.08 19.64
N ILE A 13 -23.37 30.30 20.38
CA ILE A 13 -22.01 30.05 19.89
C ILE A 13 -21.83 28.53 19.84
N PHE A 14 -21.93 27.96 18.65
CA PHE A 14 -21.43 26.60 18.40
C PHE A 14 -19.90 26.64 18.47
N LEU A 15 -19.35 26.25 19.62
CA LEU A 15 -17.95 25.84 19.72
C LEU A 15 -17.81 24.54 18.94
N ALA A 16 -17.38 24.65 17.68
CA ALA A 16 -16.86 23.52 16.92
C ALA A 16 -15.57 23.07 17.61
N GLY A 17 -15.68 22.06 18.47
CA GLY A 17 -14.52 21.37 19.03
C GLY A 17 -13.76 20.70 17.90
N SER A 18 -12.65 21.28 17.48
CA SER A 18 -11.65 20.60 16.68
C SER A 18 -11.09 19.45 17.53
N HIS A 19 -11.58 18.23 17.31
CA HIS A 19 -10.99 17.01 17.84
C HIS A 19 -9.63 16.80 17.17
N THR A 20 -8.59 17.46 17.68
CA THR A 20 -7.22 16.99 17.50
C THR A 20 -7.14 15.65 18.18
N ALA A 21 -7.16 14.56 17.40
CA ALA A 21 -6.83 13.25 17.90
C ALA A 21 -5.43 13.35 18.50
N LEU A 22 -5.31 13.26 19.82
CA LEU A 22 -4.02 13.13 20.46
C LEU A 22 -3.39 11.86 19.88
N ALA A 23 -2.20 11.99 19.29
CA ALA A 23 -1.41 10.86 18.86
C ALA A 23 -1.32 9.88 20.04
N GLU A 24 -1.59 8.60 19.79
CA GLU A 24 -1.47 7.56 20.82
C GLU A 24 -0.05 7.61 21.38
N ASN A 25 0.10 7.80 22.69
CA ASN A 25 1.42 7.86 23.30
C ASN A 25 2.07 6.47 23.16
N LEU A 26 3.13 6.40 22.36
CA LEU A 26 3.84 5.15 22.05
C LEU A 26 4.61 4.58 23.25
N ASP A 27 4.83 5.36 24.33
CA ASP A 27 5.60 4.98 25.52
C ASP A 27 5.19 3.62 26.10
N ASN A 28 3.90 3.30 26.09
CA ASN A 28 3.37 2.06 26.67
C ASN A 28 2.98 0.99 25.63
N VAL A 29 3.17 1.27 24.35
CA VAL A 29 2.82 0.33 23.28
C VAL A 29 3.79 -0.84 23.28
N LYS A 30 3.26 -2.06 23.13
CA LYS A 30 4.02 -3.32 23.13
C LYS A 30 3.81 -4.08 21.83
N PRO A 31 4.76 -4.96 21.44
CA PRO A 31 4.55 -5.88 20.33
C PRO A 31 3.24 -6.67 20.47
N ASN A 32 2.66 -7.04 19.33
CA ASN A 32 1.36 -7.68 19.12
C ASN A 32 0.12 -6.83 19.47
N GLN A 33 0.27 -5.57 19.89
CA GLN A 33 -0.85 -4.64 20.07
C GLN A 33 -1.33 -4.05 18.74
N ILE A 34 -2.63 -3.78 18.67
CA ILE A 34 -3.24 -2.96 17.63
C ILE A 34 -3.32 -1.54 18.16
N ILE A 35 -2.82 -0.58 17.39
CA ILE A 35 -2.86 0.85 17.72
C ILE A 35 -3.54 1.65 16.61
N SER A 36 -4.11 2.80 16.96
CA SER A 36 -4.73 3.72 16.01
C SER A 36 -3.74 4.82 15.64
N VAL A 37 -3.55 5.03 14.33
CA VAL A 37 -2.56 5.97 13.80
C VAL A 37 -3.16 6.76 12.65
N THR A 38 -2.69 7.98 12.44
CA THR A 38 -2.85 8.65 11.15
C THR A 38 -1.76 8.18 10.18
N LEU A 39 -2.03 8.22 8.88
CA LEU A 39 -1.01 7.87 7.90
C LEU A 39 0.26 8.74 8.06
N SER A 40 0.12 10.00 8.46
CA SER A 40 1.24 10.93 8.68
C SER A 40 2.24 10.51 9.77
N GLN A 41 1.86 9.59 10.66
CA GLN A 41 2.74 9.06 11.70
C GLN A 41 3.65 7.91 11.23
N LEU A 42 3.37 7.33 10.05
CA LEU A 42 4.05 6.15 9.53
C LEU A 42 5.24 6.55 8.65
N HIS A 43 6.43 6.07 9.02
CA HIS A 43 7.66 6.26 8.26
C HIS A 43 7.90 5.07 7.33
N PRO A 44 8.08 5.30 6.02
CA PRO A 44 8.36 4.24 5.06
C PRO A 44 9.68 3.50 5.32
N THR A 45 9.73 2.23 4.91
CA THR A 45 10.91 1.36 5.02
C THR A 45 11.36 0.80 3.66
N GLN A 46 10.82 1.35 2.57
CA GLN A 46 11.22 1.09 1.19
C GLN A 46 11.27 2.42 0.41
N PRO A 47 12.24 2.61 -0.50
CA PRO A 47 12.42 3.87 -1.25
C PRO A 47 11.53 4.00 -2.48
N SER A 48 11.00 2.87 -2.98
CA SER A 48 10.24 2.82 -4.21
C SER A 48 8.94 2.06 -4.02
N VAL A 49 7.95 2.39 -4.84
CA VAL A 49 6.71 1.63 -5.01
C VAL A 49 6.50 1.37 -6.50
N GLY A 50 5.47 0.61 -6.84
CA GLY A 50 5.05 0.46 -8.23
C GLY A 50 3.88 1.38 -8.49
N TYR A 51 4.08 2.44 -9.27
CA TYR A 51 3.05 3.47 -9.47
C TYR A 51 1.79 2.89 -10.12
N ASP A 52 1.93 1.95 -11.06
CA ASP A 52 0.79 1.33 -11.73
C ASP A 52 -0.09 0.48 -10.79
N GLU A 53 0.48 -0.08 -9.72
CA GLU A 53 -0.33 -0.74 -8.67
C GLU A 53 -1.13 0.30 -7.86
N ILE A 54 -0.55 1.47 -7.60
CA ILE A 54 -1.22 2.58 -6.92
C ILE A 54 -2.31 3.18 -7.80
N TYR A 55 -2.03 3.41 -9.08
CA TYR A 55 -2.99 3.89 -10.08
C TYR A 55 -4.13 2.91 -10.31
N TYR A 56 -3.86 1.60 -10.28
CA TYR A 56 -4.92 0.60 -10.25
C TYR A 56 -5.85 0.82 -9.05
N LYS A 57 -5.31 0.96 -7.83
CA LYS A 57 -6.11 1.15 -6.62
C LYS A 57 -6.94 2.43 -6.70
N LEU A 58 -6.31 3.55 -7.07
CA LEU A 58 -6.98 4.85 -7.22
C LEU A 58 -8.08 4.81 -8.30
N GLY A 59 -7.77 4.28 -9.48
CA GLY A 59 -8.74 4.10 -10.55
C GLY A 59 -9.88 3.16 -10.18
N ARG A 60 -9.63 2.15 -9.35
CA ARG A 60 -10.68 1.29 -8.84
C ARG A 60 -11.56 2.01 -7.82
N PHE A 61 -10.99 2.79 -6.91
CA PHE A 61 -11.76 3.57 -5.94
C PHE A 61 -12.68 4.59 -6.62
N SER A 62 -12.22 5.24 -7.69
CA SER A 62 -13.03 6.21 -8.44
C SER A 62 -14.22 5.55 -9.17
N HIS A 63 -14.06 4.31 -9.65
CA HIS A 63 -15.12 3.59 -10.37
C HIS A 63 -16.03 2.76 -9.46
N GLU A 64 -15.49 2.23 -8.37
CA GLU A 64 -16.18 1.39 -7.41
C GLU A 64 -16.03 2.00 -6.00
N PRO A 65 -16.79 3.03 -5.60
CA PRO A 65 -16.68 3.64 -4.27
C PRO A 65 -16.82 2.63 -3.13
N LYS A 66 -17.63 1.58 -3.32
CA LYS A 66 -17.73 0.46 -2.36
C LYS A 66 -16.34 -0.13 -2.05
N LYS A 67 -15.44 -0.23 -3.04
CA LYS A 67 -14.11 -0.82 -2.86
C LYS A 67 -13.19 0.03 -2.01
N LEU A 68 -13.35 1.35 -1.99
CA LEU A 68 -12.65 2.20 -1.02
C LEU A 68 -13.03 1.82 0.40
N TYR A 69 -14.33 1.79 0.70
CA TYR A 69 -14.83 1.42 2.03
C TYR A 69 -14.53 -0.03 2.42
N ASP A 70 -14.59 -0.95 1.45
CA ASP A 70 -14.19 -2.35 1.66
C ASP A 70 -12.72 -2.41 2.09
N THR A 71 -11.83 -1.69 1.39
CA THR A 71 -10.41 -1.60 1.75
C THR A 71 -10.20 -0.95 3.11
N LEU A 72 -10.92 0.11 3.47
CA LEU A 72 -10.82 0.74 4.79
C LEU A 72 -11.17 -0.24 5.92
N CYS A 73 -12.22 -1.03 5.74
CA CYS A 73 -12.58 -2.07 6.71
C CYS A 73 -11.53 -3.20 6.73
N GLU A 74 -11.08 -3.71 5.57
CA GLU A 74 -10.10 -4.79 5.48
C GLU A 74 -8.77 -4.41 6.17
N ILE A 75 -8.21 -3.22 5.91
CA ILE A 75 -6.92 -2.82 6.51
C ILE A 75 -6.99 -2.64 8.03
N ASN A 76 -8.19 -2.43 8.58
CA ASN A 76 -8.43 -2.35 10.02
C ASN A 76 -8.76 -3.71 10.64
N GLY A 77 -8.76 -4.79 9.85
CA GLY A 77 -9.11 -6.14 10.31
C GLY A 77 -10.61 -6.33 10.55
N GLU A 78 -11.45 -5.59 9.81
CA GLU A 78 -12.92 -5.59 9.96
C GLU A 78 -13.63 -6.37 8.83
N LYS A 79 -12.87 -7.23 8.10
CA LYS A 79 -13.28 -8.12 6.99
C LYS A 79 -13.78 -7.46 5.71
N GLY A 80 -14.40 -6.30 5.79
CA GLY A 80 -14.94 -5.58 4.65
C GLY A 80 -16.19 -4.80 4.98
N ILE A 81 -16.71 -4.07 4.00
CA ILE A 81 -17.81 -3.14 4.22
C ILE A 81 -19.15 -3.89 4.29
N ALA A 82 -19.95 -3.60 5.32
CA ALA A 82 -21.33 -4.04 5.41
C ALA A 82 -22.26 -3.02 4.75
N HIS A 83 -22.08 -1.73 5.05
CA HIS A 83 -22.90 -0.67 4.50
C HIS A 83 -22.15 0.67 4.44
N PHE A 84 -22.40 1.46 3.39
CA PHE A 84 -21.97 2.86 3.25
C PHE A 84 -23.09 3.65 2.56
N TYR A 85 -23.12 4.96 2.80
CA TYR A 85 -24.13 5.89 2.30
C TYR A 85 -23.52 6.86 1.29
N GLU A 86 -24.36 7.61 0.57
CA GLU A 86 -23.92 8.60 -0.43
C GLU A 86 -22.98 9.67 0.15
N HIS A 87 -23.18 10.05 1.41
CA HIS A 87 -22.38 11.06 2.12
C HIS A 87 -21.37 10.46 3.11
N SER A 88 -21.10 9.16 3.03
CA SER A 88 -20.01 8.57 3.79
C SER A 88 -18.68 9.27 3.44
N LYS A 89 -17.80 9.37 4.43
CA LYS A 89 -16.47 9.95 4.29
C LYS A 89 -15.43 8.96 4.80
N PRO A 90 -14.34 8.71 4.06
CA PRO A 90 -13.25 7.85 4.52
C PRO A 90 -12.68 8.23 5.89
N THR A 91 -12.65 9.52 6.21
CA THR A 91 -12.11 10.04 7.49
C THR A 91 -13.12 10.00 8.64
N ASP A 92 -14.38 9.63 8.39
CA ASP A 92 -15.42 9.54 9.40
C ASP A 92 -15.93 8.10 9.51
N ALA A 93 -15.32 7.34 10.43
CA ALA A 93 -15.69 5.95 10.69
C ALA A 93 -17.14 5.78 11.18
N SER A 94 -17.80 6.84 11.67
CA SER A 94 -19.23 6.77 12.03
C SER A 94 -20.15 6.85 10.81
N SER A 95 -19.61 7.27 9.66
CA SER A 95 -20.38 7.47 8.44
C SER A 95 -20.54 6.19 7.60
N TYR A 96 -19.92 5.07 7.99
CA TYR A 96 -20.06 3.78 7.33
C TYR A 96 -19.96 2.63 8.35
N LYS A 97 -20.33 1.40 7.97
CA LYS A 97 -20.35 0.24 8.86
C LYS A 97 -19.61 -0.94 8.27
N CYS A 98 -18.55 -1.39 8.95
CA CYS A 98 -17.84 -2.63 8.63
C CYS A 98 -18.57 -3.87 9.14
N LYS A 99 -18.20 -5.05 8.62
CA LYS A 99 -18.86 -6.32 8.96
C LYS A 99 -18.51 -6.81 10.36
N GLU A 100 -17.29 -6.53 10.81
CA GLU A 100 -16.75 -7.03 12.07
C GLU A 100 -16.03 -5.90 12.82
N PRO A 101 -15.76 -6.04 14.14
CA PRO A 101 -14.97 -5.07 14.89
C PRO A 101 -13.50 -5.01 14.44
N VAL A 102 -12.84 -3.88 14.71
CA VAL A 102 -11.41 -3.67 14.46
C VAL A 102 -10.58 -4.81 15.04
N GLY A 103 -9.65 -5.33 14.24
CA GLY A 103 -8.71 -6.36 14.67
C GLY A 103 -9.24 -7.79 14.71
N THR A 104 -10.43 -8.05 14.18
CA THR A 104 -10.98 -9.41 14.07
C THR A 104 -10.16 -10.24 13.07
N GLU A 105 -9.98 -9.71 11.86
CA GLU A 105 -9.19 -10.33 10.78
C GLU A 105 -7.75 -9.78 10.81
N ARG A 106 -6.96 -10.23 11.81
CA ARG A 106 -5.59 -9.69 12.05
C ARG A 106 -4.64 -9.86 10.86
N ASP A 107 -4.81 -10.91 10.05
CA ASP A 107 -3.97 -11.18 8.88
C ASP A 107 -4.15 -10.16 7.74
N ASP A 108 -5.29 -9.44 7.72
CA ASP A 108 -5.54 -8.38 6.74
C ASP A 108 -4.87 -7.04 7.14
N MET A 109 -4.57 -6.87 8.43
CA MET A 109 -4.01 -5.64 8.97
C MET A 109 -2.56 -5.40 8.52
N LYS A 110 -2.18 -4.12 8.48
CA LYS A 110 -0.81 -3.72 8.17
C LYS A 110 0.02 -3.61 9.43
N THR A 111 1.32 -3.79 9.26
CA THR A 111 2.26 -3.92 10.36
C THR A 111 3.22 -2.74 10.39
N ALA A 112 3.62 -2.37 11.60
CA ALA A 112 4.67 -1.39 11.83
C ALA A 112 5.54 -1.84 13.01
N VAL A 113 6.70 -1.22 13.16
CA VAL A 113 7.56 -1.36 14.34
C VAL A 113 7.79 0.00 14.98
N ILE A 114 8.17 0.00 16.25
CA ILE A 114 8.59 1.23 16.95
C ILE A 114 10.12 1.31 16.89
N GLY A 115 10.66 2.41 16.37
CA GLY A 115 12.10 2.65 16.28
C GLY A 115 12.71 3.31 17.53
N PRO A 116 14.05 3.46 17.57
CA PRO A 116 14.79 4.07 18.68
C PRO A 116 14.46 5.55 18.91
N ASP A 117 13.92 6.23 17.91
CA ASP A 117 13.45 7.61 17.99
C ASP A 117 11.97 7.73 18.41
N ALA A 118 11.39 6.64 18.94
CA ALA A 118 9.99 6.53 19.32
C ALA A 118 9.01 6.89 18.18
N LYS A 119 9.37 6.53 16.94
CA LYS A 119 8.51 6.66 15.76
C LYS A 119 8.10 5.31 15.20
N LEU A 120 7.03 5.32 14.40
CA LEU A 120 6.50 4.14 13.73
C LEU A 120 7.10 4.00 12.34
N TYR A 121 7.64 2.81 12.03
CA TYR A 121 8.17 2.45 10.74
C TYR A 121 7.29 1.36 10.11
N LEU A 122 6.72 1.64 8.94
CA LEU A 122 5.76 0.79 8.23
C LEU A 122 6.46 -0.43 7.65
N THR A 123 6.09 -1.65 8.05
CA THR A 123 6.73 -2.89 7.59
C THR A 123 5.92 -3.67 6.55
N ASP A 124 4.61 -3.41 6.46
CA ASP A 124 3.76 -3.89 5.36
C ASP A 124 2.75 -2.81 4.95
N GLY A 125 2.31 -2.82 3.70
CA GLY A 125 1.17 -2.01 3.26
C GLY A 125 1.49 -0.72 2.50
N HIS A 126 2.75 -0.45 2.12
CA HIS A 126 3.13 0.80 1.44
C HIS A 126 2.24 1.12 0.24
N HIS A 127 1.98 0.18 -0.68
CA HIS A 127 1.09 0.44 -1.82
C HIS A 127 -0.35 0.77 -1.42
N THR A 128 -0.86 0.20 -0.33
CA THR A 128 -2.24 0.49 0.13
C THR A 128 -2.30 1.84 0.83
N PHE A 129 -1.39 2.11 1.76
CA PHE A 129 -1.39 3.35 2.52
C PHE A 129 -0.96 4.56 1.68
N VAL A 130 -0.01 4.40 0.75
CA VAL A 130 0.29 5.46 -0.23
C VAL A 130 -0.92 5.73 -1.11
N SER A 131 -1.65 4.72 -1.60
CA SER A 131 -2.90 4.96 -2.33
C SER A 131 -3.93 5.75 -1.53
N LEU A 132 -4.13 5.41 -0.25
CA LEU A 132 -5.08 6.13 0.61
C LEU A 132 -4.61 7.56 0.91
N TRP A 133 -3.30 7.78 1.05
CA TRP A 133 -2.72 9.12 1.19
C TRP A 133 -3.01 10.00 -0.03
N GLN A 134 -3.06 9.44 -1.24
CA GLN A 134 -3.31 10.22 -2.46
C GLN A 134 -4.78 10.65 -2.63
N LEU A 135 -5.71 10.11 -1.84
CA LEU A 135 -7.13 10.46 -1.94
C LEU A 135 -7.40 11.84 -1.30
N PRO A 136 -7.96 12.82 -2.03
CA PRO A 136 -8.29 14.14 -1.47
C PRO A 136 -9.24 14.07 -0.27
N GLU A 137 -10.15 13.11 -0.25
CA GLU A 137 -11.14 12.89 0.81
C GLU A 137 -10.60 12.09 2.02
N ALA A 138 -9.34 11.66 1.99
CA ALA A 138 -8.69 10.93 3.07
C ALA A 138 -7.35 11.57 3.47
N GLY A 139 -6.33 11.42 2.63
CA GLY A 139 -5.05 12.08 2.81
C GLY A 139 -4.25 11.61 4.02
N LYS A 140 -3.24 12.42 4.38
CA LYS A 140 -2.30 12.17 5.47
C LYS A 140 -2.94 11.98 6.85
N ASP A 141 -4.13 12.55 7.05
CA ASP A 141 -4.85 12.55 8.33
C ASP A 141 -5.82 11.37 8.47
N LEU A 142 -5.91 10.50 7.44
CA LEU A 142 -6.70 9.27 7.52
C LEU A 142 -6.22 8.42 8.68
N LYS A 143 -7.15 8.06 9.57
CA LYS A 143 -6.91 7.14 10.66
C LYS A 143 -7.03 5.69 10.20
N VAL A 144 -6.06 4.88 10.56
CA VAL A 144 -6.00 3.44 10.29
C VAL A 144 -5.50 2.73 11.55
N HIS A 145 -5.62 1.41 11.57
CA HIS A 145 -5.07 0.57 12.62
C HIS A 145 -3.91 -0.27 12.08
N VAL A 146 -2.85 -0.37 12.88
CA VAL A 146 -1.68 -1.21 12.57
C VAL A 146 -1.38 -2.14 13.74
N ILE A 147 -0.80 -3.29 13.43
CA ILE A 147 -0.23 -4.20 14.43
C ILE A 147 1.24 -3.84 14.64
N ILE A 148 1.63 -3.57 15.88
CA ILE A 148 3.05 -3.41 16.23
C ILE A 148 3.70 -4.78 16.31
N THR A 149 4.63 -5.10 15.41
CA THR A 149 5.26 -6.42 15.37
C THR A 149 6.52 -6.50 16.21
N LYS A 150 7.22 -5.38 16.41
CA LYS A 150 8.45 -5.31 17.20
C LYS A 150 8.68 -3.91 17.77
N ASP A 151 9.44 -3.88 18.86
CA ASP A 151 9.81 -2.67 19.58
C ASP A 151 11.33 -2.60 19.67
N TYR A 152 11.89 -1.53 19.09
CA TYR A 152 13.32 -1.28 18.96
C TYR A 152 13.77 -0.06 19.75
N ARG A 153 12.94 0.46 20.67
CA ARG A 153 13.26 1.69 21.41
C ARG A 153 14.55 1.64 22.22
N SER A 154 14.96 0.44 22.65
CA SER A 154 16.20 0.24 23.42
C SER A 154 17.45 0.07 22.57
N GLU A 155 17.33 0.04 21.24
CA GLU A 155 18.46 -0.21 20.34
C GLU A 155 19.16 1.10 19.94
N SER A 156 20.41 0.99 19.49
CA SER A 156 21.03 2.10 18.76
C SER A 156 20.40 2.25 17.38
N THR A 157 20.51 3.43 16.75
CA THR A 157 20.02 3.63 15.38
C THR A 157 20.69 2.67 14.39
N THR A 158 21.96 2.34 14.59
CA THR A 158 22.68 1.39 13.73
C THR A 158 22.13 -0.02 13.86
N ASP A 159 21.96 -0.50 15.10
CA ASP A 159 21.43 -1.84 15.37
C ASP A 159 19.99 -1.97 14.86
N PHE A 160 19.17 -0.93 15.07
CA PHE A 160 17.80 -0.88 14.56
C PHE A 160 17.74 -1.14 13.05
N TRP A 161 18.53 -0.42 12.24
CA TRP A 161 18.48 -0.61 10.79
C TRP A 161 19.09 -1.95 10.35
N GLN A 162 20.10 -2.47 11.04
CA GLN A 162 20.61 -3.82 10.78
C GLN A 162 19.54 -4.88 11.06
N ASN A 163 18.86 -4.78 12.21
CA ASN A 163 17.78 -5.69 12.59
C ASN A 163 16.57 -5.58 11.66
N MET A 164 16.21 -4.38 11.21
CA MET A 164 15.16 -4.17 10.20
C MET A 164 15.45 -4.92 8.90
N ILE A 165 16.70 -4.98 8.45
CA ILE A 165 17.08 -5.74 7.26
C ILE A 165 17.04 -7.25 7.55
N MET A 166 17.63 -7.70 8.66
CA MET A 166 17.67 -9.12 9.03
C MET A 166 16.27 -9.73 9.22
N ASP A 167 15.34 -8.94 9.76
CA ASP A 167 13.95 -9.36 9.99
C ASP A 167 13.08 -9.22 8.73
N ASN A 168 13.63 -8.79 7.59
CA ASN A 168 12.89 -8.48 6.36
C ASN A 168 11.80 -7.41 6.57
N ASN A 169 12.07 -6.41 7.40
CA ASN A 169 11.18 -5.28 7.70
C ASN A 169 11.57 -3.99 6.96
N ALA A 170 12.70 -3.97 6.26
CA ALA A 170 13.12 -2.86 5.40
C ALA A 170 13.68 -3.35 4.06
N TRP A 171 13.41 -2.60 3.00
CA TRP A 171 14.00 -2.77 1.66
C TRP A 171 14.89 -1.58 1.34
N LEU A 172 16.21 -1.71 1.56
CA LEU A 172 17.18 -0.62 1.34
C LEU A 172 17.88 -0.72 -0.02
N PHE A 173 17.11 -0.93 -1.08
CA PHE A 173 17.59 -0.87 -2.45
C PHE A 173 16.69 0.05 -3.29
N ASN A 174 17.29 0.92 -4.10
CA ASN A 174 16.53 1.81 -4.99
C ASN A 174 15.85 1.03 -6.14
N ARG A 175 15.13 1.76 -7.02
CA ARG A 175 14.43 1.17 -8.17
C ARG A 175 15.33 0.42 -9.17
N TYR A 176 16.65 0.54 -9.08
CA TYR A 176 17.62 -0.21 -9.91
C TYR A 176 18.29 -1.36 -9.16
N HIS A 177 17.88 -1.64 -7.92
CA HIS A 177 18.49 -2.61 -7.01
C HIS A 177 19.92 -2.25 -6.59
N ASN A 178 20.26 -0.96 -6.58
CA ASN A 178 21.48 -0.50 -5.94
C ASN A 178 21.21 -0.26 -4.45
N PRO A 179 22.11 -0.69 -3.54
CA PRO A 179 21.98 -0.41 -2.12
C PRO A 179 21.85 1.09 -1.85
N ILE A 180 21.05 1.45 -0.86
CA ILE A 180 20.90 2.83 -0.37
C ILE A 180 21.13 2.90 1.14
N SER A 181 21.44 4.10 1.63
CA SER A 181 21.35 4.40 3.05
C SER A 181 19.89 4.61 3.45
N TRP A 182 19.55 4.23 4.69
CA TRP A 182 18.22 4.49 5.26
C TRP A 182 17.85 5.99 5.29
N HIS A 183 18.83 6.89 5.31
CA HIS A 183 18.60 8.34 5.19
C HIS A 183 17.97 8.75 3.85
N GLN A 184 18.00 7.88 2.83
CA GLN A 184 17.41 8.12 1.52
C GLN A 184 15.97 7.62 1.43
N LEU A 185 15.42 7.03 2.51
CA LEU A 185 14.03 6.63 2.55
C LEU A 185 13.11 7.87 2.55
N PRO A 186 11.91 7.76 1.95
CA PRO A 186 10.90 8.81 2.04
C PRO A 186 10.56 9.12 3.50
N THR A 187 10.26 10.38 3.79
CA THR A 187 9.94 10.82 5.16
C THR A 187 8.46 10.62 5.52
N ASP A 188 7.60 10.41 4.54
CA ASP A 188 6.18 10.09 4.71
C ASP A 188 5.63 9.35 3.48
N LEU A 189 4.32 9.09 3.45
CA LEU A 189 3.66 8.28 2.43
C LEU A 189 3.18 9.08 1.21
N GLU A 190 3.67 10.30 0.99
CA GLU A 190 3.39 11.05 -0.22
C GLU A 190 4.04 10.37 -1.44
N LEU A 191 3.24 10.01 -2.47
CA LEU A 191 3.70 9.28 -3.64
C LEU A 191 4.91 9.92 -4.34
N SER A 192 4.94 11.25 -4.43
CA SER A 192 6.01 12.04 -5.08
C SER A 192 7.39 11.81 -4.46
N LYS A 193 7.45 11.30 -3.21
CA LYS A 193 8.71 11.01 -2.51
C LYS A 193 9.23 9.60 -2.75
N PHE A 194 8.44 8.73 -3.37
CA PHE A 194 8.87 7.38 -3.74
C PHE A 194 9.31 7.35 -5.20
N ASP A 195 10.36 6.59 -5.48
CA ASP A 195 10.67 6.19 -6.85
C ASP A 195 9.59 5.26 -7.43
N ASP A 196 9.27 5.42 -8.71
CA ASP A 196 8.52 4.40 -9.48
C ASP A 196 9.45 3.26 -9.92
N ASP A 197 9.31 2.09 -9.30
CA ASP A 197 9.88 0.85 -9.81
C ASP A 197 8.86 0.18 -10.75
N ARG A 198 9.02 0.45 -12.05
CA ARG A 198 8.18 -0.12 -13.12
C ARG A 198 8.23 -1.65 -13.17
N TYR A 199 9.33 -2.27 -12.73
CA TYR A 199 9.42 -3.73 -12.63
C TYR A 199 8.64 -4.25 -11.43
N ARG A 200 8.60 -3.52 -10.31
CA ARG A 200 7.75 -3.85 -9.15
C ARG A 200 6.26 -3.81 -9.53
N SER A 201 5.84 -2.83 -10.33
CA SER A 201 4.51 -2.81 -10.95
C SER A 201 4.30 -4.01 -11.88
N PHE A 202 5.21 -4.24 -12.83
CA PHE A 202 5.13 -5.37 -13.75
C PHE A 202 4.96 -6.71 -13.03
N MET A 203 5.72 -6.95 -11.95
CA MET A 203 5.59 -8.17 -11.14
C MET A 203 4.24 -8.30 -10.45
N TYR A 204 3.66 -7.20 -9.94
CA TYR A 204 2.29 -7.22 -9.41
C TYR A 204 1.26 -7.62 -10.46
N PHE A 205 1.41 -7.11 -11.69
CA PHE A 205 0.51 -7.38 -12.79
C PHE A 205 0.67 -8.79 -13.37
N SER A 206 1.87 -9.37 -13.33
CA SER A 206 2.18 -10.72 -13.83
C SER A 206 1.78 -11.88 -12.90
N ARG A 207 1.32 -11.59 -11.67
CA ARG A 207 0.72 -12.60 -10.78
C ARG A 207 -0.51 -13.25 -11.42
N GLY A 208 -0.59 -14.58 -11.34
CA GLY A 208 -1.59 -15.41 -12.00
C GLY A 208 -1.36 -15.57 -13.52
N ILE A 209 -0.27 -15.03 -14.06
CA ILE A 209 0.13 -15.13 -15.47
C ILE A 209 1.38 -16.00 -15.59
N SER A 210 2.48 -15.63 -14.94
CA SER A 210 3.77 -16.32 -15.04
C SER A 210 4.33 -16.78 -13.71
N TRP A 211 3.71 -16.35 -12.60
CA TRP A 211 4.05 -16.76 -11.24
C TRP A 211 2.87 -16.45 -10.30
N ASP A 212 2.92 -16.95 -9.08
CA ASP A 212 2.05 -16.51 -7.98
C ASP A 212 2.80 -16.49 -6.66
N LYS A 213 2.24 -15.85 -5.62
CA LYS A 213 2.85 -15.86 -4.30
C LYS A 213 2.93 -17.30 -3.77
N PRO A 214 4.09 -17.74 -3.24
CA PRO A 214 4.17 -19.00 -2.53
C PRO A 214 3.35 -18.93 -1.23
N ASN A 215 3.06 -20.08 -0.66
CA ASN A 215 2.48 -20.21 0.67
C ASN A 215 3.47 -20.98 1.57
N PRO A 216 4.01 -20.37 2.65
CA PRO A 216 3.76 -19.01 3.11
C PRO A 216 4.33 -17.94 2.17
N ALA A 217 3.74 -16.74 2.20
CA ALA A 217 4.20 -15.61 1.40
C ALA A 217 5.58 -15.12 1.90
N MET A 218 6.44 -14.72 0.97
CA MET A 218 7.74 -14.14 1.28
C MET A 218 7.68 -12.60 1.24
N PRO A 219 8.22 -11.88 2.25
CA PRO A 219 8.36 -10.43 2.21
C PRO A 219 9.14 -9.96 0.97
N TYR A 220 8.75 -8.82 0.40
CA TYR A 220 9.38 -8.20 -0.76
C TYR A 220 9.52 -9.10 -2.00
N ILE A 221 8.75 -10.19 -2.13
CA ILE A 221 8.86 -11.14 -3.25
C ILE A 221 8.74 -10.46 -4.63
N GLU A 222 7.83 -9.50 -4.78
CA GLU A 222 7.71 -8.75 -6.04
C GLU A 222 8.98 -7.93 -6.35
N PHE A 223 9.74 -7.46 -5.34
CA PHE A 223 11.01 -6.76 -5.55
C PHE A 223 12.14 -7.71 -5.94
N TYR A 224 12.26 -8.87 -5.29
CA TYR A 224 13.24 -9.90 -5.70
C TYR A 224 13.02 -10.34 -7.14
N TRP A 225 11.76 -10.57 -7.52
CA TRP A 225 11.42 -10.81 -8.91
C TRP A 225 11.76 -9.64 -9.82
N ALA A 226 11.44 -8.40 -9.43
CA ALA A 226 11.74 -7.20 -10.20
C ALA A 226 13.24 -7.07 -10.47
N THR A 227 14.09 -7.33 -9.46
CA THR A 227 15.54 -7.38 -9.56
C THR A 227 16.04 -8.42 -10.57
N ALA A 228 15.44 -9.62 -10.59
CA ALA A 228 15.85 -10.65 -11.52
C ALA A 228 15.35 -10.40 -12.96
N VAL A 229 14.09 -9.95 -13.12
CA VAL A 229 13.48 -9.78 -14.44
C VAL A 229 14.11 -8.64 -15.23
N ARG A 230 14.50 -7.54 -14.56
CA ARG A 230 15.13 -6.39 -15.25
C ARG A 230 16.44 -6.70 -15.95
N THR A 231 17.13 -7.79 -15.58
CA THR A 231 18.38 -8.19 -16.24
C THR A 231 18.17 -8.97 -17.52
N VAL A 232 16.95 -9.50 -17.74
CA VAL A 232 16.62 -10.38 -18.87
C VAL A 232 15.47 -9.88 -19.74
N PHE A 233 14.76 -8.84 -19.32
CA PHE A 233 13.59 -8.32 -20.02
C PHE A 233 13.55 -6.79 -19.92
N ASP A 234 13.60 -6.10 -21.06
CA ASP A 234 13.57 -4.64 -21.13
C ASP A 234 12.12 -4.13 -21.25
N LEU A 235 11.57 -3.62 -20.14
CA LEU A 235 10.22 -3.06 -20.10
C LEU A 235 10.07 -1.76 -20.92
N ASN A 236 11.17 -1.10 -21.28
CA ASN A 236 11.10 0.16 -22.04
C ASN A 236 10.71 -0.05 -23.50
N GLN A 237 10.74 -1.28 -23.99
CA GLN A 237 10.30 -1.63 -25.35
C GLN A 237 8.78 -1.67 -25.49
N TYR A 238 8.04 -1.47 -24.41
CA TYR A 238 6.59 -1.58 -24.36
C TYR A 238 5.95 -0.29 -23.90
N ASP A 239 4.85 0.06 -24.55
CA ASP A 239 3.96 1.12 -24.09
C ASP A 239 3.09 0.62 -22.93
N LEU A 240 3.48 0.96 -21.70
CA LEU A 240 2.73 0.61 -20.48
C LEU A 240 1.58 1.59 -20.18
N ASN A 241 1.26 2.50 -21.10
CA ASN A 241 0.12 3.40 -21.00
C ASN A 241 -1.08 2.93 -21.83
N THR A 242 -0.94 1.84 -22.60
CA THR A 242 -2.04 1.19 -23.31
C THR A 242 -2.27 -0.22 -22.82
N GLN A 243 -3.53 -0.67 -22.83
CA GLN A 243 -3.88 -2.04 -22.46
C GLN A 243 -3.17 -3.06 -23.37
N GLN A 244 -3.08 -2.77 -24.67
CA GLN A 244 -2.41 -3.64 -25.64
C GLN A 244 -0.91 -3.77 -25.35
N GLY A 245 -0.20 -2.64 -25.16
CA GLY A 245 1.23 -2.66 -24.88
C GLY A 245 1.55 -3.35 -23.56
N TYR A 246 0.75 -3.11 -22.52
CA TYR A 246 0.92 -3.77 -21.23
C TYR A 246 0.67 -5.29 -21.30
N LEU A 247 -0.40 -5.73 -21.98
CA LEU A 247 -0.66 -7.17 -22.16
C LEU A 247 0.43 -7.87 -22.96
N LYS A 248 1.00 -7.19 -23.97
CA LYS A 248 2.15 -7.69 -24.72
C LYS A 248 3.36 -7.87 -23.81
N ALA A 249 3.66 -6.86 -22.97
CA ALA A 249 4.74 -6.95 -21.98
C ALA A 249 4.54 -8.12 -21.00
N LEU A 250 3.30 -8.33 -20.51
CA LEU A 250 2.99 -9.44 -19.60
C LEU A 250 3.11 -10.82 -20.25
N ALA A 251 2.81 -10.93 -21.55
CA ALA A 251 2.98 -12.17 -22.29
C ALA A 251 4.47 -12.48 -22.50
N GLU A 252 5.22 -11.57 -23.12
CA GLU A 252 6.62 -11.78 -23.49
C GLU A 252 7.55 -11.78 -22.27
N GLY A 253 7.31 -10.87 -21.32
CA GLY A 253 8.00 -10.85 -20.04
C GLY A 253 7.58 -12.04 -19.15
N GLY A 254 6.38 -12.57 -19.34
CA GLY A 254 5.96 -13.84 -18.73
C GLY A 254 6.83 -15.01 -19.19
N ASP A 255 7.13 -15.10 -20.49
CA ASP A 255 8.07 -16.10 -21.02
C ASP A 255 9.50 -15.89 -20.51
N ALA A 256 9.94 -14.63 -20.34
CA ALA A 256 11.22 -14.32 -19.70
C ALA A 256 11.26 -14.80 -18.23
N ILE A 257 10.20 -14.51 -17.46
CA ILE A 257 10.03 -14.98 -16.07
C ILE A 257 10.16 -16.49 -16.01
N ILE A 258 9.52 -17.23 -16.91
CA ILE A 258 9.48 -18.71 -16.87
C ILE A 258 10.81 -19.34 -17.28
N ARG A 259 11.62 -18.63 -18.08
CA ARG A 259 12.97 -19.07 -18.48
C ARG A 259 14.03 -18.73 -17.43
N LEU A 260 13.76 -17.83 -16.49
CA LEU A 260 14.71 -17.48 -15.44
C LEU A 260 15.07 -18.70 -14.59
N ARG A 261 16.37 -18.97 -14.51
CA ARG A 261 16.97 -19.99 -13.63
C ARG A 261 18.02 -19.29 -12.79
N SER A 262 17.81 -19.25 -11.48
CA SER A 262 18.78 -18.78 -10.51
C SER A 262 18.55 -19.53 -9.20
N PRO A 263 19.60 -20.01 -8.51
CA PRO A 263 19.47 -20.55 -7.16
C PRO A 263 19.24 -19.45 -6.10
N ASN A 264 19.50 -18.19 -6.46
CA ASN A 264 19.30 -17.02 -5.61
C ASN A 264 18.67 -15.89 -6.45
N LEU A 265 17.37 -15.99 -6.67
CA LEU A 265 16.64 -15.07 -7.54
C LEU A 265 16.58 -13.68 -6.89
N GLY A 266 17.22 -12.71 -7.53
CA GLY A 266 17.21 -11.31 -7.10
C GLY A 266 17.84 -11.05 -5.73
N GLY A 267 18.61 -12.00 -5.17
CA GLY A 267 19.16 -11.89 -3.82
C GLY A 267 18.29 -12.48 -2.70
N SER A 268 17.17 -13.15 -3.02
CA SER A 268 16.23 -13.70 -2.03
C SER A 268 16.73 -14.92 -1.22
N GLY A 269 17.83 -15.54 -1.64
CA GLY A 269 18.26 -16.84 -1.13
C GLY A 269 17.36 -18.01 -1.56
N LYS A 270 16.45 -17.79 -2.52
CA LYS A 270 15.49 -18.77 -3.05
C LYS A 270 15.60 -18.88 -4.56
N ASN A 271 15.25 -20.04 -5.10
CA ASN A 271 15.18 -20.23 -6.55
C ASN A 271 13.83 -19.73 -7.11
N ALA A 272 13.73 -19.64 -8.44
CA ALA A 272 12.51 -19.14 -9.10
C ALA A 272 11.24 -19.97 -8.80
N VAL A 273 11.37 -21.29 -8.71
CA VAL A 273 10.25 -22.20 -8.42
C VAL A 273 9.78 -22.03 -6.98
N ASP A 274 10.70 -21.89 -6.03
CA ASP A 274 10.38 -21.58 -4.62
C ASP A 274 9.65 -20.24 -4.50
N LEU A 275 9.91 -19.29 -5.40
CA LEU A 275 9.22 -18.00 -5.50
C LEU A 275 7.99 -18.03 -6.42
N GLY A 276 7.44 -19.23 -6.67
CA GLY A 276 6.15 -19.43 -7.29
C GLY A 276 6.11 -19.28 -8.81
N GLN A 277 7.25 -19.41 -9.49
CA GLN A 277 7.32 -19.44 -10.96
C GLN A 277 6.38 -20.52 -11.54
N TYR A 278 5.62 -20.17 -12.56
CA TYR A 278 4.78 -21.12 -13.28
C TYR A 278 5.58 -21.92 -14.33
N PRO A 279 5.12 -23.10 -14.73
CA PRO A 279 5.75 -23.86 -15.81
C PRO A 279 5.49 -23.29 -17.22
N LYS A 280 4.45 -22.46 -17.38
CA LYS A 280 4.07 -21.81 -18.66
C LYS A 280 3.21 -20.57 -18.41
N VAL A 281 3.18 -19.64 -19.38
CA VAL A 281 2.33 -18.45 -19.31
C VAL A 281 0.85 -18.85 -19.32
N SER A 282 0.08 -18.32 -18.37
CA SER A 282 -1.35 -18.55 -18.23
C SER A 282 -2.13 -17.66 -19.19
N LYS A 283 -2.63 -18.27 -20.28
CA LYS A 283 -3.59 -17.64 -21.21
C LYS A 283 -4.85 -17.16 -20.49
N LYS A 284 -5.29 -17.86 -19.43
CA LYS A 284 -6.44 -17.46 -18.61
C LYS A 284 -6.15 -16.18 -17.83
N GLY A 285 -4.96 -16.04 -17.25
CA GLY A 285 -4.52 -14.83 -16.55
C GLY A 285 -4.48 -13.62 -17.48
N LEU A 286 -3.89 -13.76 -18.68
CA LEU A 286 -3.88 -12.69 -19.68
C LEU A 286 -5.30 -12.28 -20.11
N LYS A 287 -6.16 -13.25 -20.40
CA LYS A 287 -7.57 -12.99 -20.74
C LYS A 287 -8.34 -12.31 -19.61
N HIS A 288 -7.99 -12.57 -18.34
CA HIS A 288 -8.61 -11.89 -17.21
C HIS A 288 -8.28 -10.39 -17.20
N LEU A 289 -7.05 -10.00 -17.52
CA LEU A 289 -6.65 -8.59 -17.62
C LEU A 289 -7.15 -7.87 -18.88
N GLN A 290 -7.64 -8.60 -19.88
CA GLN A 290 -8.30 -8.03 -21.04
C GLN A 290 -9.70 -7.51 -20.72
N LYS A 291 -10.33 -8.00 -19.65
CA LYS A 291 -11.71 -7.64 -19.31
C LYS A 291 -11.81 -6.17 -18.90
N ARG A 292 -12.97 -5.59 -19.20
CA ARG A 292 -13.45 -4.35 -18.56
C ARG A 292 -13.51 -4.57 -17.04
N PHE A 293 -13.18 -3.54 -16.27
CA PHE A 293 -13.12 -3.59 -14.80
C PHE A 293 -12.07 -4.58 -14.23
N SER A 294 -10.99 -4.83 -14.98
CA SER A 294 -9.83 -5.55 -14.48
C SER A 294 -8.84 -4.59 -13.81
N LYS A 295 -7.86 -5.12 -13.05
CA LYS A 295 -6.80 -4.28 -12.49
C LYS A 295 -6.07 -3.45 -13.54
N LEU A 296 -5.93 -4.01 -14.75
CA LEU A 296 -5.28 -3.33 -15.86
C LEU A 296 -6.15 -2.22 -16.45
N SER A 297 -7.45 -2.46 -16.66
CA SER A 297 -8.33 -1.42 -17.21
C SER A 297 -8.44 -0.22 -16.28
N TYR A 298 -8.61 -0.44 -14.97
CA TYR A 298 -8.67 0.65 -13.98
C TYR A 298 -7.40 1.49 -13.96
N MET A 299 -6.22 0.86 -14.01
CA MET A 299 -4.95 1.56 -14.05
C MET A 299 -4.80 2.42 -15.30
N ILE A 300 -5.12 1.87 -16.48
CA ILE A 300 -5.00 2.59 -17.76
C ILE A 300 -5.97 3.78 -17.81
N GLU A 301 -7.22 3.57 -17.39
CA GLU A 301 -8.22 4.65 -17.31
C GLU A 301 -7.79 5.76 -16.36
N TYR A 302 -7.19 5.41 -15.20
CA TYR A 302 -6.66 6.39 -14.25
C TYR A 302 -5.51 7.21 -14.85
N LYS A 303 -4.53 6.55 -15.51
CA LYS A 303 -3.43 7.25 -16.20
C LYS A 303 -3.93 8.25 -17.24
N GLN A 304 -4.97 7.89 -18.00
CA GLN A 304 -5.57 8.78 -19.01
C GLN A 304 -6.26 10.00 -18.40
N GLN A 305 -6.66 9.94 -17.12
CA GLN A 305 -7.20 11.09 -16.41
C GLN A 305 -6.09 12.04 -15.94
N LEU A 306 -4.91 11.51 -15.57
CA LEU A 306 -3.76 12.32 -15.18
C LEU A 306 -3.17 13.16 -16.32
N SER A 307 -3.39 12.74 -17.57
CA SER A 307 -2.88 13.42 -18.77
C SER A 307 -3.82 14.49 -19.33
N LYS A 308 -4.96 14.74 -18.69
CA LYS A 308 -5.95 15.75 -19.08
C LYS A 308 -5.81 17.00 -18.22
#